data_AF-A0A495J2N1-F1
#
_entry.id   AF-A0A495J2N1-F1
#
_cell.length_a   1.000
_cell.length_b   1.000
_cell.length_c   1.000
_cell.angle_alpha   90.00
_cell.angle_beta   90.00
_cell.angle_gamma   90.00
#
_symmetry.space_group_name_H-M   'P 1'
#
loop_
_entity.id
_entity.type
_entity.pdbx_description
1 polymer ?
#
loop_
_entity_poly.entity_id
_entity_poly.type
_entity_poly.pdbx_seq_one_letter_code
_entity_poly.pdbx_strand_id
1 'polypeptide(L)' 'MQIAEIKEKKQDGDMQTAARIVGITPANARQAFKRPDSKHHSAVVSALETLIITREILIEQGA' A
#
# COMPACT_ATOMS: atom_id res chain seq x y z
N MET A 1 -8.18 -4.58 -5.91
CA MET A 1 -8.23 -5.34 -4.66
C MET A 1 -9.16 -4.66 -3.68
N GLN A 2 -9.83 -5.43 -2.82
CA GLN A 2 -10.61 -4.84 -1.73
C GLN A 2 -9.71 -4.43 -0.56
N ILE A 3 -10.14 -3.48 0.27
CA ILE A 3 -9.37 -3.02 1.44
C ILE A 3 -9.03 -4.18 2.41
N ALA A 4 -9.94 -5.15 2.56
CA ALA A 4 -9.70 -6.34 3.38
C ALA A 4 -8.51 -7.16 2.85
N GLU A 5 -8.45 -7.36 1.54
CA GLU A 5 -7.38 -8.09 0.87
C GLU A 5 -6.03 -7.36 0.99
N ILE A 6 -6.03 -6.03 0.83
CA ILE A 6 -4.81 -5.22 1.04
C ILE A 6 -4.32 -5.34 2.50
N LYS A 7 -5.22 -5.40 3.48
CA LYS A 7 -4.82 -5.57 4.89
C LYS A 7 -4.13 -6.90 5.14
N GLU A 8 -4.60 -7.97 4.50
CA GLU A 8 -4.06 -9.32 4.62
C GLU A 8 -2.74 -9.49 3.88
N LYS A 9 -2.66 -8.99 2.63
CA LYS A 9 -1.50 -9.20 1.75
C LYS A 9 -0.37 -8.20 1.94
N LYS A 10 -0.62 -7.00 2.47
CA LYS A 10 0.45 -6.01 2.64
C LYS A 10 1.52 -6.50 3.63
N GLN A 11 2.77 -6.20 3.33
CA GLN A 11 3.91 -6.40 4.21
C GLN A 11 4.32 -5.07 4.87
N ASP A 12 5.12 -5.14 5.95
CA ASP A 12 5.55 -3.94 6.68
C ASP A 12 6.36 -2.97 5.81
N GLY A 13 7.13 -3.51 4.86
CA GLY A 13 7.91 -2.73 3.88
C GLY A 13 7.03 -1.97 2.87
N ASP A 14 5.87 -2.52 2.47
CA ASP A 14 4.99 -1.90 1.48
C ASP A 14 4.49 -0.56 1.96
N MET A 15 4.15 -0.45 3.25
CA MET A 15 3.64 0.80 3.81
C MET A 15 4.71 1.90 3.80
N GLN A 16 5.98 1.54 4.01
CA GLN A 16 7.07 2.50 3.92
C GLN A 16 7.28 2.97 2.48
N THR A 17 7.24 2.04 1.52
CA THR A 17 7.37 2.34 0.10
C THR A 17 6.19 3.16 -0.41
N ALA A 18 4.96 2.80 -0.05
CA ALA A 18 3.75 3.56 -0.38
C ALA A 18 3.80 4.99 0.19
N ALA A 19 4.27 5.15 1.43
CA ALA A 19 4.44 6.48 2.02
C ALA A 19 5.43 7.35 1.22
N ARG A 20 6.56 6.75 0.79
CA ARG A 20 7.55 7.43 -0.06
C ARG A 20 6.98 7.80 -1.43
N ILE A 21 6.25 6.90 -2.08
CA ILE A 21 5.60 7.14 -3.38
C ILE A 21 4.58 8.29 -3.29
N VAL A 22 3.76 8.31 -2.22
CA VAL A 22 2.73 9.34 -2.01
C VAL A 22 3.32 10.67 -1.50
N GLY A 23 4.58 10.67 -1.04
CA GLY A 23 5.25 11.87 -0.52
C GLY A 23 4.82 12.26 0.90
N ILE A 24 4.47 11.29 1.74
CA ILE A 24 4.06 11.50 3.14
C ILE A 24 4.85 10.61 4.10
N THR A 25 4.74 10.87 5.41
CA THR A 25 5.40 10.02 6.41
C THR A 25 4.71 8.64 6.51
N PRO A 26 5.42 7.58 6.90
CA PRO A 26 4.81 6.26 7.13
C PRO A 26 3.67 6.29 8.15
N ALA A 27 3.77 7.15 9.18
CA ALA A 27 2.69 7.35 10.14
C ALA A 27 1.43 7.92 9.48
N ASN A 28 1.58 8.94 8.62
CA ASN A 28 0.47 9.54 7.89
C ASN A 28 -0.13 8.56 6.87
N ALA A 29 0.70 7.75 6.19
CA ALA A 29 0.21 6.72 5.28
C ALA A 29 -0.65 5.67 6.01
N ARG A 30 -0.21 5.21 7.19
CA ARG A 30 -1.02 4.31 8.03
C ARG A 30 -2.35 4.92 8.47
N GLN A 31 -2.37 6.21 8.80
CA GLN A 31 -3.61 6.91 9.15
C GLN A 31 -4.53 7.06 7.94
N ALA A 32 -3.99 7.52 6.81
CA ALA A 32 -4.73 7.69 5.56
C ALA A 32 -5.33 6.37 5.07
N PHE A 33 -4.60 5.25 5.18
CA PHE A 33 -5.12 3.93 4.83
C PHE A 33 -6.35 3.52 5.67
N LYS A 34 -6.43 3.94 6.94
CA LYS A 34 -7.56 3.63 7.83
C LYS A 34 -8.75 4.59 7.69
N ARG A 35 -8.56 5.73 7.04
CA ARG A 35 -9.51 6.86 6.97
C ARG A 35 -9.94 7.12 5.52
N PRO A 36 -11.08 6.57 5.06
CA PRO A 36 -11.53 6.70 3.67
C PRO A 36 -11.71 8.16 3.21
N ASP A 37 -11.98 9.06 4.14
CA ASP A 37 -12.15 10.50 3.97
C ASP A 37 -10.81 11.26 3.87
N SER A 38 -9.67 10.61 4.12
CA SER A 38 -8.37 11.25 3.97
C SER A 38 -8.10 11.62 2.52
N LYS A 39 -7.58 12.84 2.29
CA LYS A 39 -7.11 13.28 0.97
C LYS A 39 -6.04 12.38 0.34
N HIS A 40 -5.35 11.57 1.16
CA HIS A 40 -4.32 10.63 0.70
C HIS A 40 -4.83 9.18 0.66
N HIS A 41 -6.08 8.91 1.05
CA HIS A 41 -6.59 7.54 1.15
C HIS A 41 -6.47 6.79 -0.17
N SER A 42 -7.05 7.34 -1.23
CA SER A 42 -7.02 6.73 -2.57
C SER A 42 -5.59 6.49 -3.04
N ALA A 43 -4.72 7.49 -2.92
CA ALA A 43 -3.32 7.38 -3.33
C ALA A 43 -2.56 6.29 -2.56
N VAL A 44 -2.76 6.18 -1.24
CA VAL A 44 -2.12 5.14 -0.42
C VAL A 44 -2.66 3.76 -0.77
N VAL A 45 -3.97 3.62 -0.98
CA VAL A 45 -4.59 2.35 -1.38
C VAL A 45 -4.07 1.90 -2.74
N SER A 46 -4.05 2.78 -3.74
CA SER A 46 -3.51 2.46 -5.07
C SER A 46 -2.04 2.10 -5.03
N ALA A 47 -1.22 2.82 -4.27
CA ALA A 47 0.21 2.50 -4.12
C ALA A 47 0.41 1.13 -3.47
N LEU A 48 -0.31 0.82 -2.39
CA LEU A 48 -0.24 -0.49 -1.74
C LEU A 48 -0.71 -1.61 -2.67
N GLU A 49 -1.78 -1.40 -3.41
CA GLU A 49 -2.28 -2.36 -4.37
C GLU A 49 -1.25 -2.68 -5.46
N THR A 50 -0.65 -1.66 -6.07
CA THR A 50 0.40 -1.84 -7.08
C THR A 50 1.61 -2.55 -6.51
N LEU A 51 2.05 -2.22 -5.30
CA LEU A 51 3.19 -2.87 -4.65
C LEU A 51 2.93 -4.35 -4.40
N ILE A 52 1.74 -4.68 -3.87
CA ILE A 52 1.35 -6.08 -3.60
C ILE A 52 1.33 -6.87 -4.90
N ILE A 53 0.66 -6.38 -5.94
CA ILE A 53 0.54 -7.05 -7.24
C ILE A 53 1.93 -7.26 -7.85
N THR A 54 2.76 -6.21 -7.86
CA THR A 54 4.11 -6.29 -8.44
C THR A 54 4.96 -7.32 -7.70
N ARG A 55 4.89 -7.35 -6.37
CA ARG A 55 5.62 -8.33 -5.57
C ARG A 55 5.14 -9.75 -5.85
N GLU A 56 3.84 -9.98 -5.92
CA GLU A 56 3.28 -11.31 -6.23
C GLU A 56 3.77 -11.79 -7.61
N ILE A 57 3.73 -10.92 -8.62
CA ILE A 57 4.25 -11.21 -9.96
C ILE A 57 5.74 -11.57 -9.92
N LEU A 58 6.55 -10.81 -9.18
CA LEU A 58 8.00 -11.07 -9.07
C LEU A 58 8.31 -12.40 -8.38
N ILE A 59 7.51 -12.77 -7.37
CA ILE A 59 7.63 -14.08 -6.70
C ILE A 59 7.30 -15.21 -7.68
N GLU A 60 6.23 -15.08 -8.47
CA GLU A 60 5.85 -16.08 -9.48
C GLU A 60 6.87 -16.21 -10.61
N GLN A 61 7.55 -15.11 -10.96
CA GLN A 61 8.59 -15.07 -12.00
C GLN A 61 9.94 -15.64 -11.55
N GLY A 62 10.07 -16.06 -10.28
CA GLY A 62 11.27 -16.71 -9.78
C GLY A 62 12.42 -15.76 -9.44
N ALA A 63 12.10 -14.61 -8.83
CA ALA A 63 13.08 -13.89 -8.01
C ALA A 63 13.67 -14.79 -6.91
#